data_AF-A0A3S8RW86-F1
#
_entry.id   AF-A0A3S8RW86-F1
#
_cell.length_a   1.000
_cell.length_b   1.000
_cell.length_c   1.000
_cell.angle_alpha   90.00
_cell.angle_beta   90.00
_cell.angle_gamma   90.00
#
_symmetry.space_group_name_H-M   'P 1'
#
loop_
_entity.id
_entity.type
_entity.pdbx_description
1 polymer ?
#
loop_
_entity_poly.entity_id
_entity_poly.type
_entity_poly.pdbx_seq_one_letter_code
_entity_poly.pdbx_strand_id
1 'polypeptide(L)'
;MIRIFRSTDQLEAIEFADTDAVTIQQIIKFTGKGVTLDYDADGSDRVGIKKDAKSVVLANLGQFIYKTSSNELGVCDYEYLASSC
;
A
#
# COMPACT_ATOMS: atom_id res chain seq x y z
N MET A 1 -0.51 -14.32 3.57
CA MET A 1 0.18 -14.20 4.88
C MET A 1 0.65 -12.76 5.00
N ILE A 2 0.20 -11.99 5.99
CA ILE A 2 0.54 -10.57 6.11
C ILE A 2 1.95 -10.45 6.72
N ARG A 3 2.84 -9.71 6.06
CA ARG A 3 4.14 -9.33 6.64
C ARG A 3 4.07 -7.88 7.10
N ILE A 4 3.94 -7.66 8.41
CA ILE A 4 3.99 -6.32 9.02
C ILE A 4 5.43 -6.08 9.45
N PHE A 5 6.05 -5.05 8.88
CA PHE A 5 7.42 -4.63 9.21
C PHE A 5 7.39 -3.35 10.05
N ARG A 6 8.24 -3.29 11.08
CA ARG A 6 8.49 -2.10 11.92
C ARG A 6 9.89 -1.60 11.64
N SER A 7 10.02 -0.45 10.98
CA SER A 7 11.27 0.32 10.92
C SER A 7 11.17 1.51 11.87
N THR A 8 12.30 2.06 12.31
CA THR A 8 12.42 3.07 13.37
C THR A 8 11.59 4.35 13.15
N ASP A 9 11.26 4.68 11.88
CA ASP A 9 10.38 5.80 11.51
C ASP A 9 9.05 5.37 10.85
N GLN A 10 8.91 4.10 10.47
CA GLN A 10 7.74 3.54 9.80
C GLN A 10 7.15 2.39 10.59
N LEU A 11 6.01 2.67 11.21
CA LEU A 11 5.42 1.80 12.22
C LEU A 11 4.85 0.51 11.61
N GLU A 12 4.30 0.58 10.40
CA GLU A 12 3.61 -0.55 9.77
C GLU A 12 3.58 -0.45 8.24
N ALA A 13 3.60 -1.60 7.55
CA ALA A 13 3.38 -1.71 6.11
C ALA A 13 2.55 -2.96 5.78
N ILE A 14 1.86 -2.92 4.64
CA ILE A 14 1.08 -4.03 4.08
C ILE A 14 1.42 -4.21 2.60
N GLU A 15 1.59 -5.46 2.18
CA GLU A 15 1.85 -5.82 0.79
C GLU A 15 0.54 -5.84 -0.03
N PHE A 16 0.58 -5.28 -1.23
CA PHE A 16 -0.43 -5.53 -2.24
C PHE A 16 -0.06 -6.79 -3.03
N ALA A 17 -0.41 -7.95 -2.46
CA ALA A 17 0.04 -9.25 -2.96
C ALA A 17 -0.81 -9.78 -4.13
N ASP A 18 -2.10 -9.45 -4.17
CA ASP A 18 -3.07 -9.90 -5.16
C ASP A 18 -4.29 -8.95 -5.20
N THR A 19 -5.15 -9.13 -6.19
CA THR A 19 -6.43 -8.40 -6.34
C THR A 19 -7.59 -9.04 -5.60
N ASP A 20 -7.34 -10.05 -4.77
CA ASP A 20 -8.41 -10.73 -4.05
C ASP A 20 -9.09 -9.79 -3.06
N ALA A 21 -10.40 -9.95 -2.91
CA ALA A 21 -11.22 -9.12 -2.02
C ALA A 21 -10.69 -9.09 -0.58
N VAL A 22 -10.03 -10.16 -0.12
CA VAL A 22 -9.44 -10.23 1.23
C VAL A 22 -8.27 -9.26 1.36
N THR A 23 -7.35 -9.24 0.39
CA THR A 23 -6.20 -8.33 0.36
C THR A 23 -6.65 -6.89 0.30
N ILE A 24 -7.63 -6.59 -0.57
CA ILE A 24 -8.20 -5.25 -0.69
C ILE A 24 -8.88 -4.80 0.62
N GLN A 25 -9.66 -5.66 1.26
CA GLN A 25 -10.25 -5.35 2.57
C GLN A 25 -9.20 -5.10 3.65
N GLN A 26 -8.07 -5.81 3.62
CA GLN A 26 -6.98 -5.58 4.55
C GLN A 26 -6.29 -4.24 4.31
N ILE A 27 -6.07 -3.86 3.04
CA ILE A 27 -5.53 -2.53 2.69
C ILE A 27 -6.49 -1.42 3.16
N ILE A 28 -7.81 -1.59 2.98
CA ILE A 28 -8.80 -0.64 3.49
C ILE A 28 -8.72 -0.54 5.02
N LYS A 29 -8.65 -1.68 5.73
CA LYS A 29 -8.52 -1.69 7.20
C LYS A 29 -7.22 -1.05 7.68
N PHE A 30 -6.12 -1.30 6.97
CA PHE A 30 -4.80 -0.79 7.30
C PHE A 30 -4.70 0.72 7.12
N THR A 31 -5.20 1.22 5.99
CA THR A 31 -5.11 2.65 5.60
C THR A 31 -6.24 3.48 6.19
N GLY A 32 -7.38 2.87 6.49
CA GLY A 32 -8.62 3.57 6.84
C GLY A 32 -9.20 4.38 5.68
N LYS A 33 -8.78 4.10 4.43
CA LYS A 33 -9.15 4.86 3.23
C LYS A 33 -9.94 4.00 2.25
N GLY A 34 -10.74 4.67 1.42
CA GLY A 34 -11.32 4.04 0.24
C GLY A 34 -10.23 3.70 -0.77
N VAL A 35 -10.37 2.54 -1.41
CA VAL A 35 -9.45 2.06 -2.43
C VAL A 35 -10.19 1.80 -3.74
N THR A 36 -9.48 1.93 -4.85
CA THR A 36 -9.94 1.61 -6.20
C THR A 36 -8.94 0.61 -6.80
N LEU A 37 -9.44 -0.41 -7.49
CA LEU A 37 -8.62 -1.26 -8.33
C LEU A 37 -8.52 -0.64 -9.72
N ASP A 38 -7.31 -0.59 -10.26
CA ASP A 38 -7.01 -0.05 -11.58
C ASP A 38 -6.07 -1.00 -12.33
N TYR A 39 -5.96 -0.84 -13.65
CA TYR A 39 -5.08 -1.64 -14.49
C TYR A 39 -4.17 -0.71 -15.28
N ASP A 40 -2.87 -1.01 -15.29
CA ASP A 40 -1.93 -0.25 -16.11
C ASP A 40 -2.12 -0.54 -17.61
N ALA A 41 -1.50 0.27 -18.46
CA ALA A 41 -1.60 0.13 -19.92
C ALA A 41 -1.09 -1.23 -20.44
N ASP A 42 -0.24 -1.91 -19.68
CA ASP A 42 0.27 -3.25 -19.97
C ASP A 42 -0.61 -4.38 -19.41
N GLY A 43 -1.71 -4.03 -18.71
CA GLY A 43 -2.63 -4.97 -18.06
C GLY A 43 -2.24 -5.35 -16.64
N SER A 44 -1.20 -4.75 -16.06
CA SER A 44 -0.78 -5.02 -14.68
C SER A 44 -1.77 -4.46 -13.66
N ASP A 45 -2.08 -5.25 -12.62
CA ASP A 45 -2.98 -4.81 -11.57
C ASP A 45 -2.36 -3.73 -10.68
N ARG A 46 -3.17 -2.73 -10.33
CA ARG A 46 -2.85 -1.64 -9.42
C ARG A 46 -3.95 -1.42 -8.40
N VAL A 47 -3.56 -0.96 -7.22
CA VAL A 47 -4.50 -0.43 -6.23
C VAL A 47 -4.22 1.03 -5.97
N GLY A 48 -5.26 1.85 -6.09
CA GLY A 48 -5.25 3.26 -5.75
C GLY A 48 -5.88 3.51 -4.38
N ILE A 49 -5.09 4.01 -3.43
CA ILE A 49 -5.55 4.40 -2.09
C ILE A 49 -5.80 5.91 -2.04
N LYS A 50 -7.03 6.33 -1.70
CA LYS A 50 -7.39 7.76 -1.62
C LYS A 50 -6.75 8.40 -0.39
N LYS A 51 -5.74 9.26 -0.57
CA LYS A 51 -5.12 10.02 0.53
C LYS A 51 -6.06 11.15 0.98
N ASP A 52 -6.60 11.89 0.01
CA ASP A 52 -7.58 12.97 0.17
C ASP A 52 -8.51 13.06 -1.05
N ALA A 53 -9.29 14.15 -1.17
CA ALA A 53 -10.25 14.34 -2.27
C ALA A 53 -9.60 14.50 -3.67
N LYS A 54 -8.29 14.81 -3.74
CA LYS A 54 -7.55 15.11 -4.96
C LYS A 54 -6.31 14.24 -5.17
N SER A 55 -5.88 13.51 -4.15
CA SER A 55 -4.65 12.71 -4.18
C SER A 55 -4.91 11.23 -3.93
N VAL A 56 -4.33 10.40 -4.80
CA VAL A 56 -4.35 8.94 -4.74
C VAL A 56 -2.91 8.44 -4.71
N VAL A 57 -2.65 7.46 -3.86
CA VAL A 57 -1.39 6.70 -3.83
C VAL A 57 -1.61 5.42 -4.61
N LEU A 58 -0.76 5.13 -5.59
CA LEU A 58 -0.85 3.92 -6.42
C LEU A 58 0.20 2.90 -5.96
N ALA A 59 -0.23 1.65 -5.79
CA ALA A 59 0.66 0.52 -5.56
C ALA A 59 0.45 -0.54 -6.64
N ASN A 60 1.56 -1.04 -7.20
CA ASN A 60 1.58 -2.19 -8.09
C ASN A 60 1.63 -3.49 -7.29
N LEU A 61 1.25 -4.61 -7.91
CA LEU A 61 1.42 -5.94 -7.32
C LEU A 61 2.86 -6.15 -6.82
N GLY A 62 2.98 -6.67 -5.59
CA GLY A 62 4.25 -6.91 -4.91
C GLY A 62 4.85 -5.68 -4.22
N GLN A 63 4.25 -4.50 -4.36
CA GLN A 63 4.66 -3.30 -3.62
C GLN A 63 4.00 -3.23 -2.25
N PHE A 64 4.63 -2.46 -1.36
CA PHE A 64 4.21 -2.29 0.02
C PHE A 64 3.66 -0.90 0.24
N ILE A 65 2.49 -0.84 0.87
CA ILE A 65 1.84 0.38 1.32
C ILE A 65 2.23 0.57 2.77
N TYR A 66 2.93 1.64 3.08
CA TYR A 66 3.38 1.94 4.44
C TYR A 66 2.63 3.13 5.03
N LYS A 67 2.65 3.19 6.36
CA LYS A 67 2.06 4.29 7.13
C LYS A 67 3.08 4.83 8.13
N THR A 68 3.39 6.11 8.03
CA THR A 68 4.30 6.79 8.95
C THR A 68 3.62 7.06 10.30
N SER A 69 4.40 7.44 11.31
CA SER A 69 3.88 7.92 12.60
C SER A 69 3.02 9.19 12.49
N SER A 70 3.21 9.99 11.44
CA SER A 70 2.37 11.15 11.08
C SER A 70 1.08 10.78 10.35
N ASN A 71 0.78 9.48 10.19
CA ASN A 71 -0.38 8.96 9.47
C ASN A 71 -0.36 9.28 7.97
N GLU A 72 0.82 9.51 7.40
CA GLU A 72 1.01 9.66 5.97
C GLU A 72 1.18 8.29 5.31
N LEU A 73 0.57 8.15 4.13
CA LEU A 73 0.65 6.95 3.31
C LEU A 73 1.67 7.14 2.20
N GLY A 74 2.44 6.10 1.93
CA GLY A 74 3.33 5.99 0.79
C GLY A 74 3.43 4.55 0.29
N VAL A 75 4.16 4.37 -0.80
CA VAL A 75 4.39 3.07 -1.43
C VAL A 75 5.87 2.89 -1.69
N CYS A 76 6.36 1.67 -1.48
CA CYS A 76 7.73 1.31 -1.77
C CYS A 76 7.87 -0.15 -2.18
N ASP A 77 9.01 -0.45 -2.82
CA ASP A 77 9.41 -1.81 -3.09
C ASP A 77 10.06 -2.45 -1.86
N TYR A 78 10.07 -3.78 -1.82
CA TYR A 78 10.64 -4.56 -0.72
C TYR A 78 12.08 -4.15 -0.35
N GLU A 79 12.91 -3.88 -1.35
CA GLU A 79 14.32 -3.49 -1.19
C GLU A 79 14.49 -2.15 -0.46
N TYR A 80 13.55 -1.22 -0.69
CA TYR A 80 13.53 0.09 -0.06
C TYR A 80 12.88 0.07 1.33
N LEU A 81 11.97 -0.89 1.57
CA LEU A 81 11.34 -1.09 2.87
C LEU A 81 12.33 -1.61 3.92
N ALA A 82 13.22 -2.52 3.54
CA ALA A 82 14.37 -2.92 4.37
C ALA A 82 15.46 -1.83 4.43
N SER A 83 15.47 -1.01 3.39
CA SER A 83 16.27 0.19 3.12
C SER A 83 16.24 1.29 4.16
N SER A 84 15.20 2.12 3.99
CA SER A 84 15.00 3.45 4.57
C SER A 84 13.77 4.08 3.89
N CYS A 85 12.61 3.43 3.94
CA CYS A 85 11.37 4.16 3.69
C CYS A 85 11.05 5.05 4.88
#